data_AF-A0A225VUF4-F1
#
_entry.id   AF-A0A225VUF4-F1
#
_cell.length_a   1.000
_cell.length_b   1.000
_cell.length_c   1.000
_cell.angle_alpha   90.00
_cell.angle_beta   90.00
_cell.angle_gamma   90.00
#
_symmetry.space_group_name_H-M   'P 1'
#
loop_
_entity.id
_entity.type
_entity.pdbx_description
1 polymer ?
#
loop_
_entity_poly.entity_id
_entity_poly.type
_entity_poly.pdbx_seq_one_letter_code
_entity_poly.pdbx_strand_id
1 'polypeptide(L)'
;MRRRETKVQLELAEVRVAFEQQTPLAVKDALGIIHEAQFLLNQEPNVVSVPQRASTYVFGDIHGQFYDLMQLMDAVDVAELADNDVQLVFLGDYVDRGAFSCEVMLYLLLLKTQFSDKVVLLRGNHECESISSFYGFRNECRVKYGISAYYHFLSCFQSMPVAAMLSTSRGNVFCVHGGLSPDLKTIEDIQMIDRRREIPTTGLLCDLLWSDPQTLSDIAEVDTQVSWEPNQARGCSYYFNAAAMFEFLVNNNLLAMLRAHEYEDEGFMYHFNSDEFKKLDKRENKSMPPLITVFSAPNYCDSYRNMAAYLLFRNEPFSWEIQQIETVGHPAPPIASDERGSDMWRLFNQTLPFLPASKEFFEEVLWLADGRRAQKKVVNESSSPVSQRRRRMTSEMHPQAIRKVLDDEVNKWELVEDNTAEDSGQQSHPRIHRRPSLGNMEESPIDDDRPSLLTTQELDTIKLMFSLMDTDGALELTSAKVSQFILNILGEKISTADADRYLNALDYDRNGVVDFADILSWVAVMKANNNKRECSSIVSWSTLQTGVRMLIREVNSKKLFLWLAFGCLLRDIIVPKQRKMIKSSSVRLLGSVSLVLYTMGLLSGERIWPPPSYLQTAFGFLKQKFVLALKK
;
A
#
# COMPACT_ATOMS: atom_id res chain seq x y z
N MET A 1 -29.45 4.05 28.24
CA MET A 1 -28.91 2.68 28.42
C MET A 1 -27.60 2.81 29.19
N ARG A 2 -27.48 2.17 30.37
CA ARG A 2 -26.30 2.25 31.24
C ARG A 2 -25.14 1.44 30.62
N ARG A 3 -24.01 2.08 30.28
CA ARG A 3 -22.78 1.36 29.87
C ARG A 3 -21.87 1.22 31.10
N ARG A 4 -21.79 0.01 31.64
CA ARG A 4 -20.65 -0.39 32.48
C ARG A 4 -19.48 -0.67 31.53
N GLU A 5 -18.43 0.13 31.68
CA GLU A 5 -17.03 -0.28 31.61
C GLU A 5 -16.59 -1.15 30.40
N THR A 6 -16.32 -0.47 29.29
CA THR A 6 -15.09 -0.74 28.53
C THR A 6 -14.33 0.57 28.42
N LYS A 7 -14.00 1.17 29.57
CA LYS A 7 -13.01 2.24 29.57
C LYS A 7 -11.69 1.57 29.18
N VAL A 8 -11.08 1.99 28.09
CA VAL A 8 -9.76 1.51 27.70
C VAL A 8 -8.81 1.87 28.85
N GLN A 9 -8.29 0.88 29.56
CA GLN A 9 -7.34 1.03 30.67
C GLN A 9 -5.92 0.85 30.14
N LEU A 10 -5.57 1.59 29.09
CA LEU A 10 -4.22 1.59 28.54
C LEU A 10 -3.59 2.93 28.85
N GLU A 11 -2.38 2.90 29.42
CA GLU A 11 -1.58 4.09 29.66
C GLU A 11 -0.75 4.41 28.40
N LEU A 12 -0.64 5.69 28.04
CA LEU A 12 0.08 6.13 26.85
C LEU A 12 1.56 5.68 26.85
N ALA A 13 2.20 5.71 28.02
CA ALA A 13 3.58 5.28 28.18
C ALA A 13 3.76 3.78 27.90
N GLU A 14 2.82 2.94 28.36
CA GLU A 14 2.87 1.49 28.12
C GLU A 14 2.66 1.17 26.63
N VAL A 15 1.70 1.86 25.99
CA VAL A 15 1.43 1.70 24.56
C VAL A 15 2.62 2.16 23.71
N ARG A 16 3.25 3.29 24.07
CA ARG A 16 4.47 3.76 23.41
C ARG A 16 5.57 2.71 23.49
N VAL A 17 5.88 2.20 24.68
CA VAL A 17 6.93 1.19 24.88
C VAL A 17 6.63 -0.07 24.07
N ALA A 18 5.38 -0.54 24.06
CA ALA A 18 4.99 -1.70 23.26
C ALA A 18 5.24 -1.47 21.76
N PHE A 19 4.82 -0.32 21.24
CA PHE A 19 4.99 0.03 19.82
C PHE A 19 6.44 0.29 19.42
N GLU A 20 7.25 0.94 20.26
CA GLU A 20 8.69 1.09 20.03
C GLU A 20 9.41 -0.27 19.95
N GLN A 21 8.93 -1.26 20.72
CA GLN A 21 9.36 -2.65 20.70
C GLN A 21 8.67 -3.50 19.61
N GLN A 22 7.90 -2.88 18.71
CA GLN A 22 7.15 -3.53 17.63
C GLN A 22 6.19 -4.62 18.11
N THR A 23 5.67 -4.46 19.33
CA THR A 23 4.67 -5.36 19.92
C THR A 23 3.27 -4.80 19.67
N PRO A 24 2.43 -5.47 18.86
CA PRO A 24 1.07 -5.01 18.64
C PRO A 24 0.23 -5.16 19.91
N LEU A 25 -0.77 -4.29 20.07
CA LEU A 25 -1.75 -4.44 21.15
C LEU A 25 -2.59 -5.71 20.94
N ALA A 26 -3.25 -6.17 22.00
CA ALA A 26 -4.28 -7.19 21.82
C ALA A 26 -5.40 -6.63 20.93
N VAL A 27 -5.91 -7.43 19.99
CA VAL A 27 -6.95 -6.99 19.03
C VAL A 27 -8.16 -6.40 19.75
N LYS A 28 -8.54 -6.96 20.90
CA LYS A 28 -9.64 -6.44 21.74
C LYS A 28 -9.39 -4.99 22.17
N ASP A 29 -8.16 -4.67 22.57
CA ASP A 29 -7.82 -3.34 23.08
C ASP A 29 -7.69 -2.34 21.94
N ALA A 30 -7.08 -2.75 20.81
CA ALA A 30 -7.04 -1.94 19.59
C ALA A 30 -8.45 -1.58 19.11
N LEU A 31 -9.37 -2.55 19.01
CA LEU A 31 -10.76 -2.29 18.65
C LEU A 31 -11.48 -1.41 19.69
N GLY A 32 -11.17 -1.59 20.98
CA GLY A 32 -11.69 -0.75 22.05
C GLY A 32 -11.31 0.73 21.87
N ILE A 33 -10.04 1.02 21.58
CA ILE A 33 -9.56 2.37 21.28
C ILE A 33 -10.33 2.94 20.07
N ILE A 34 -10.38 2.18 18.96
CA ILE A 34 -11.01 2.64 17.71
C ILE A 34 -12.48 3.00 17.94
N HIS A 35 -13.25 2.15 18.64
CA HIS A 35 -14.68 2.39 18.86
C HIS A 35 -14.96 3.55 19.80
N GLU A 36 -14.15 3.72 20.85
CA GLU A 36 -14.31 4.83 21.79
C GLU A 36 -13.96 6.17 21.12
N ALA A 37 -12.86 6.21 20.37
CA ALA A 37 -12.49 7.41 19.61
C ALA A 37 -13.53 7.73 18.53
N GLN A 38 -14.00 6.73 17.79
CA GLN A 38 -15.08 6.89 16.81
C GLN A 38 -16.35 7.50 17.44
N PHE A 39 -16.70 7.08 18.66
CA PHE A 39 -17.85 7.64 19.38
C PHE A 39 -17.67 9.13 19.71
N LEU A 40 -16.46 9.54 20.10
CA LEU A 40 -16.13 10.95 20.36
C LEU A 40 -16.13 11.77 19.07
N LEU A 41 -15.43 11.32 18.03
CA LEU A 41 -15.35 12.00 16.74
C LEU A 41 -16.74 12.17 16.09
N ASN A 42 -17.66 11.22 16.30
CA ASN A 42 -19.03 11.34 15.80
C ASN A 42 -19.84 12.48 16.45
N GLN A 43 -19.48 12.89 17.67
CA GLN A 43 -20.14 14.01 18.35
C GLN A 43 -19.59 15.36 17.90
N GLU A 44 -18.43 15.38 17.26
CA GLU A 44 -17.82 16.61 16.78
C GLU A 44 -18.51 17.14 15.51
N PRO A 45 -18.59 18.47 15.34
CA PRO A 45 -19.08 19.09 14.11
C PRO A 45 -18.10 18.85 12.94
N ASN A 46 -18.48 19.24 11.72
CA ASN A 46 -17.57 19.14 10.57
C ASN A 46 -16.39 20.10 10.70
N VAL A 47 -16.64 21.30 11.25
CA VAL A 47 -15.63 22.29 11.61
C VAL A 47 -15.53 22.36 13.13
N VAL A 48 -14.45 21.83 13.69
CA VAL A 48 -14.22 21.80 15.16
C VAL A 48 -13.73 23.16 15.64
N SER A 49 -14.33 23.67 16.72
CA SER A 49 -13.80 24.84 17.40
C SER A 49 -12.57 24.46 18.22
N VAL A 50 -11.45 25.12 17.95
CA VAL A 50 -10.20 24.95 18.70
C VAL A 50 -10.02 26.20 19.57
N PRO A 51 -10.40 26.13 20.85
CA PRO A 51 -10.46 27.30 21.73
C PRO A 51 -9.06 27.83 22.04
N GLN A 52 -8.99 29.06 22.55
CA GLN A 52 -7.72 29.65 22.98
C GLN A 52 -7.20 28.92 24.24
N ARG A 53 -5.96 28.42 24.16
CA ARG A 53 -5.17 27.87 25.29
C ARG A 53 -3.81 28.53 25.37
N ALA A 54 -3.05 28.32 26.44
CA ALA A 54 -1.70 28.89 26.57
C ALA A 54 -0.80 28.55 25.37
N SER A 55 -0.80 27.29 24.91
CA SER A 55 -0.14 26.88 23.67
C SER A 55 -0.99 25.94 22.80
N THR A 56 -0.82 26.02 21.48
CA THR A 56 -1.43 25.11 20.50
C THR A 56 -0.39 24.64 19.49
N TYR A 57 -0.27 23.32 19.34
CA TYR A 57 0.60 22.68 18.38
C TYR A 57 -0.22 22.21 17.17
N VAL A 58 0.20 22.55 15.96
CA VAL A 58 -0.45 22.14 14.72
C VAL A 58 0.53 21.30 13.88
N PHE A 59 0.13 20.07 13.59
CA PHE A 59 0.92 19.06 12.87
C PHE A 59 0.28 18.76 11.51
N GLY A 60 1.10 18.61 10.48
CA GLY A 60 0.70 18.15 9.16
C GLY A 60 0.71 16.62 9.05
N ASP A 61 1.05 16.13 7.86
CA ASP A 61 1.07 14.71 7.52
C ASP A 61 2.08 13.93 8.38
N ILE A 62 1.72 12.69 8.73
CA ILE A 62 2.53 11.78 9.57
C ILE A 62 2.88 10.48 8.83
N HIS A 63 1.99 9.97 7.97
CA HIS A 63 2.26 8.85 7.06
C HIS A 63 2.94 7.62 7.69
N GLY A 64 2.39 7.12 8.80
CA GLY A 64 2.88 5.88 9.42
C GLY A 64 4.31 5.95 9.96
N GLN A 65 4.86 7.14 10.19
CA GLN A 65 6.18 7.36 10.78
C GLN A 65 6.08 7.46 12.32
N PHE A 66 5.81 6.32 12.97
CA PHE A 66 5.56 6.28 14.42
C PHE A 66 6.73 6.81 15.27
N TYR A 67 7.97 6.55 14.89
CA TYR A 67 9.13 6.98 15.67
C TYR A 67 9.34 8.50 15.60
N ASP A 68 9.15 9.09 14.42
CA ASP A 68 9.15 10.56 14.25
C ASP A 68 7.95 11.19 14.97
N LEU A 69 6.78 10.53 14.97
CA LEU A 69 5.65 10.96 15.80
C LEU A 69 6.02 10.99 17.29
N MET A 70 6.73 10.00 17.82
CA MET A 70 7.15 10.03 19.24
C MET A 70 8.07 11.20 19.55
N GLN A 71 8.95 11.60 18.62
CA GLN A 71 9.75 12.81 18.76
C GLN A 71 8.89 14.08 18.81
N LEU A 72 7.82 14.16 18.00
CA LEU A 72 6.84 15.25 18.09
C LEU A 72 6.12 15.25 19.45
N MET A 73 5.76 14.08 19.97
CA MET A 73 5.08 13.94 21.27
C MET A 73 6.01 14.29 22.44
N ASP A 74 7.31 14.04 22.31
CA ASP A 74 8.33 14.47 23.27
C ASP A 74 8.49 16.00 23.28
N ALA A 75 8.44 16.64 22.12
CA ALA A 75 8.51 18.11 22.02
C ALA A 75 7.30 18.83 22.66
N VAL A 76 6.16 18.15 22.74
CA VAL A 76 4.93 18.63 23.39
C VAL A 76 4.95 18.39 24.90
N ASP A 77 5.73 17.42 25.37
CA ASP A 77 5.61 16.80 26.70
C ASP A 77 4.20 16.26 26.97
N VAL A 78 3.79 15.29 26.16
CA VAL A 78 2.46 14.65 26.25
C VAL A 78 2.16 14.05 27.62
N ALA A 79 3.17 13.70 28.43
CA ALA A 79 2.98 13.17 29.77
C ALA A 79 2.31 14.19 30.71
N GLU A 80 2.59 15.48 30.51
CA GLU A 80 2.02 16.58 31.28
C GLU A 80 0.79 17.20 30.62
N LEU A 81 0.28 16.63 29.52
CA LEU A 81 -0.85 17.18 28.79
C LEU A 81 -2.11 17.28 29.66
N ALA A 82 -2.26 16.46 30.71
CA ALA A 82 -3.35 16.56 31.67
C ALA A 82 -3.33 17.90 32.42
N ASP A 83 -2.16 18.30 32.91
CA ASP A 83 -1.95 19.42 33.82
C ASP A 83 -1.68 20.74 33.08
N ASN A 84 -1.13 20.66 31.86
CA ASN A 84 -0.77 21.83 31.07
C ASN A 84 -1.94 22.36 30.22
N ASP A 85 -2.00 23.68 30.04
CA ASP A 85 -2.97 24.34 29.15
C ASP A 85 -2.47 24.34 27.69
N VAL A 86 -2.36 23.14 27.15
CA VAL A 86 -1.84 22.83 25.82
C VAL A 86 -2.89 22.04 25.04
N GLN A 87 -2.91 22.21 23.72
CA GLN A 87 -3.71 21.39 22.81
C GLN A 87 -2.98 21.10 21.50
N LEU A 88 -3.41 20.02 20.84
CA LEU A 88 -2.81 19.44 19.65
C LEU A 88 -3.86 19.38 18.55
N VAL A 89 -3.50 19.86 17.36
CA VAL A 89 -4.31 19.81 16.15
C VAL A 89 -3.52 19.07 15.09
N PHE A 90 -4.06 17.97 14.58
CA PHE A 90 -3.48 17.24 13.47
C PHE A 90 -4.33 17.40 12.23
N LEU A 91 -3.70 17.74 11.10
CA LEU A 91 -4.40 18.12 9.88
C LEU A 91 -4.84 16.95 9.00
N GLY A 92 -4.29 15.74 9.19
CA GLY A 92 -4.69 14.53 8.46
C GLY A 92 -3.50 13.66 8.08
N ASP A 93 -3.73 12.67 7.22
CA ASP A 93 -2.72 11.80 6.61
C ASP A 93 -1.81 11.11 7.62
N TYR A 94 -2.45 10.31 8.46
CA TYR A 94 -1.82 9.54 9.51
C TYR A 94 -1.24 8.22 9.03
N VAL A 95 -1.87 7.65 7.99
CA VAL A 95 -1.63 6.29 7.52
C VAL A 95 -0.95 6.28 6.16
N ASP A 96 -0.61 5.05 5.74
CA ASP A 96 0.06 4.71 4.50
C ASP A 96 1.51 5.18 4.43
N ARG A 97 2.23 4.70 3.40
CA ARG A 97 3.62 5.08 3.06
C ARG A 97 4.65 4.55 4.06
N GLY A 98 4.54 4.91 5.34
CA GLY A 98 5.32 4.36 6.43
C GLY A 98 4.75 3.04 6.98
N ALA A 99 5.62 2.21 7.55
CA ALA A 99 5.29 0.85 7.98
C ALA A 99 4.60 0.74 9.36
N PHE A 100 4.35 1.86 10.03
CA PHE A 100 3.84 1.92 11.40
C PHE A 100 2.52 2.72 11.49
N SER A 101 1.67 2.62 10.46
CA SER A 101 0.39 3.35 10.40
C SER A 101 -0.59 2.92 11.49
N CYS A 102 -0.59 1.63 11.87
CA CYS A 102 -1.44 1.13 12.95
C CYS A 102 -1.01 1.72 14.30
N GLU A 103 0.30 1.80 14.56
CA GLU A 103 0.87 2.36 15.78
C GLU A 103 0.56 3.87 15.86
N VAL A 104 0.78 4.62 14.78
CA VAL A 104 0.39 6.03 14.67
C VAL A 104 -1.08 6.21 15.01
N MET A 105 -1.98 5.50 14.31
CA MET A 105 -3.41 5.69 14.51
C MET A 105 -3.87 5.26 15.89
N LEU A 106 -3.44 4.11 16.40
CA LEU A 106 -3.87 3.64 17.72
C LEU A 106 -3.37 4.57 18.83
N TYR A 107 -2.16 5.11 18.71
CA TYR A 107 -1.62 6.06 19.68
C TYR A 107 -2.39 7.40 19.65
N LEU A 108 -2.64 7.97 18.46
CA LEU A 108 -3.41 9.22 18.32
C LEU A 108 -4.86 9.06 18.76
N LEU A 109 -5.50 7.93 18.47
CA LEU A 109 -6.87 7.67 18.93
C LEU A 109 -6.90 7.46 20.46
N LEU A 110 -5.89 6.82 21.06
CA LEU A 110 -5.78 6.73 22.51
C LEU A 110 -5.64 8.12 23.14
N LEU A 111 -4.77 8.97 22.59
CA LEU A 111 -4.67 10.39 22.97
C LEU A 111 -6.02 11.09 22.88
N LYS A 112 -6.76 10.91 21.79
CA LYS A 112 -8.11 11.49 21.62
C LYS A 112 -9.09 11.00 22.69
N THR A 113 -9.04 9.72 23.07
CA THR A 113 -9.92 9.18 24.12
C THR A 113 -9.57 9.69 25.51
N GLN A 114 -8.29 9.95 25.79
CA GLN A 114 -7.84 10.45 27.09
C GLN A 114 -7.99 11.97 27.23
N PHE A 115 -7.77 12.72 26.15
CA PHE A 115 -7.71 14.18 26.13
C PHE A 115 -8.62 14.78 25.06
N SER A 116 -9.89 14.37 25.07
CA SER A 116 -10.86 14.71 24.02
C SER A 116 -11.08 16.21 23.79
N ASP A 117 -10.82 17.06 24.81
CA ASP A 117 -10.91 18.52 24.78
C ASP A 117 -9.59 19.22 24.41
N LYS A 118 -8.49 18.47 24.28
CA LYS A 118 -7.14 18.98 23.96
C LYS A 118 -6.59 18.41 22.65
N VAL A 119 -7.17 17.34 22.10
CA VAL A 119 -6.67 16.69 20.88
C VAL A 119 -7.72 16.75 19.77
N VAL A 120 -7.36 17.33 18.64
CA VAL A 120 -8.18 17.42 17.42
C VAL A 120 -7.50 16.64 16.32
N LEU A 121 -8.24 15.71 15.72
CA LEU A 121 -7.80 14.87 14.60
C LEU A 121 -8.70 15.17 13.40
N LEU A 122 -8.15 15.86 12.40
CA LEU A 122 -8.85 16.10 11.13
C LEU A 122 -8.65 14.92 10.17
N ARG A 123 -9.58 14.77 9.24
CA ARG A 123 -9.50 13.78 8.18
C ARG A 123 -8.55 14.28 7.09
N GLY A 124 -7.57 13.48 6.68
CA GLY A 124 -6.81 13.66 5.46
C GLY A 124 -7.38 12.85 4.29
N ASN A 125 -6.73 12.90 3.14
CA ASN A 125 -7.16 12.14 1.97
C ASN A 125 -6.77 10.66 2.06
N HIS A 126 -5.80 10.29 2.90
CA HIS A 126 -5.43 8.88 3.16
C HIS A 126 -6.40 8.15 4.09
N GLU A 127 -7.20 8.88 4.87
CA GLU A 127 -8.23 8.32 5.75
C GLU A 127 -9.52 7.92 4.99
N CYS A 128 -9.35 7.10 3.94
CA CYS A 128 -10.42 6.56 3.12
C CYS A 128 -10.06 5.21 2.50
N GLU A 129 -11.05 4.42 2.07
CA GLU A 129 -10.81 3.09 1.50
C GLU A 129 -10.06 3.16 0.16
N SER A 130 -10.43 4.12 -0.69
CA SER A 130 -9.86 4.23 -2.04
C SER A 130 -8.34 4.43 -2.06
N ILE A 131 -7.80 5.10 -1.03
CA ILE A 131 -6.35 5.35 -0.88
C ILE A 131 -5.70 4.29 0.02
N SER A 132 -6.23 4.07 1.23
CA SER A 132 -5.61 3.18 2.22
C SER A 132 -5.64 1.68 1.85
N SER A 133 -6.50 1.29 0.90
CA SER A 133 -6.47 -0.06 0.33
C SER A 133 -5.27 -0.30 -0.58
N PHE A 134 -4.66 0.79 -1.07
CA PHE A 134 -3.57 0.80 -2.03
C PHE A 134 -2.25 1.31 -1.48
N TYR A 135 -2.18 2.09 -0.39
CA TYR A 135 -0.92 2.76 -0.01
C TYR A 135 -0.17 2.24 1.23
N GLY A 136 -0.69 1.21 1.90
CA GLY A 136 -0.02 0.62 3.06
C GLY A 136 -0.96 -0.13 3.96
N PHE A 137 -1.95 0.64 4.36
CA PHE A 137 -2.58 0.48 5.66
C PHE A 137 -3.47 -0.75 5.75
N ARG A 138 -4.20 -1.08 4.67
CA ARG A 138 -5.04 -2.29 4.64
C ARG A 138 -4.25 -3.57 4.88
N ASN A 139 -3.08 -3.69 4.26
CA ASN A 139 -2.23 -4.86 4.44
C ASN A 139 -1.60 -4.88 5.83
N GLU A 140 -1.16 -3.72 6.30
CA GLU A 140 -0.61 -3.59 7.66
C GLU A 140 -1.62 -4.03 8.72
N CYS A 141 -2.86 -3.53 8.65
CA CYS A 141 -3.97 -3.96 9.50
C CYS A 141 -4.18 -5.47 9.43
N ARG A 142 -4.21 -6.05 8.22
CA ARG A 142 -4.40 -7.49 8.01
C ARG A 142 -3.33 -8.32 8.72
N VAL A 143 -2.07 -7.88 8.66
CA VAL A 143 -0.93 -8.59 9.26
C VAL A 143 -0.91 -8.44 10.78
N LYS A 144 -1.07 -7.21 11.30
CA LYS A 144 -0.91 -6.91 12.73
C LYS A 144 -2.16 -7.25 13.57
N TYR A 145 -3.35 -6.95 13.06
CA TYR A 145 -4.61 -7.01 13.83
C TYR A 145 -5.74 -7.82 13.14
N GLY A 146 -5.53 -8.21 11.88
CA GLY A 146 -6.53 -8.86 11.04
C GLY A 146 -7.38 -7.87 10.23
N ILE A 147 -7.95 -8.34 9.11
CA ILE A 147 -8.65 -7.47 8.15
C ILE A 147 -9.89 -6.79 8.74
N SER A 148 -10.50 -7.36 9.78
CA SER A 148 -11.63 -6.73 10.47
C SER A 148 -11.24 -5.38 11.09
N ALA A 149 -10.00 -5.24 11.59
CA ALA A 149 -9.52 -3.99 12.18
C ALA A 149 -9.49 -2.85 11.15
N TYR A 150 -9.11 -3.15 9.90
CA TYR A 150 -9.12 -2.18 8.80
C TYR A 150 -10.51 -1.56 8.59
N TYR A 151 -11.56 -2.38 8.54
CA TYR A 151 -12.93 -1.88 8.36
C TYR A 151 -13.42 -1.07 9.57
N HIS A 152 -12.93 -1.36 10.78
CA HIS A 152 -13.20 -0.52 11.94
C HIS A 152 -12.47 0.83 11.86
N PHE A 153 -11.23 0.87 11.38
CA PHE A 153 -10.54 2.13 11.09
C PHE A 153 -11.27 2.95 10.03
N LEU A 154 -11.71 2.34 8.92
CA LEU A 154 -12.49 3.05 7.89
C LEU A 154 -13.75 3.70 8.48
N SER A 155 -14.49 2.99 9.32
CA SER A 155 -15.66 3.55 9.99
C SER A 155 -15.32 4.70 10.95
N CYS A 156 -14.16 4.60 11.62
CA CYS A 156 -13.62 5.68 12.45
C CYS A 156 -13.22 6.90 11.62
N PHE A 157 -12.51 6.71 10.51
CA PHE A 157 -12.09 7.76 9.57
C PHE A 157 -13.28 8.56 9.02
N GLN A 158 -14.37 7.89 8.68
CA GLN A 158 -15.62 8.55 8.25
C GLN A 158 -16.24 9.44 9.34
N SER A 159 -15.88 9.23 10.61
CA SER A 159 -16.38 10.03 11.73
C SER A 159 -15.51 11.27 12.01
N MET A 160 -14.28 11.32 11.49
CA MET A 160 -13.34 12.43 11.70
C MET A 160 -13.88 13.75 11.12
N PRO A 161 -13.74 14.87 11.84
CA PRO A 161 -13.98 16.21 11.30
C PRO A 161 -13.10 16.53 10.07
N VAL A 162 -13.54 17.48 9.26
CA VAL A 162 -12.84 17.83 8.00
C VAL A 162 -12.09 19.15 8.07
N ALA A 163 -12.41 19.99 9.06
CA ALA A 163 -11.73 21.25 9.29
C ALA A 163 -11.77 21.63 10.78
N ALA A 164 -10.94 22.59 11.15
CA ALA A 164 -10.94 23.22 12.46
C ALA A 164 -10.86 24.74 12.35
N MET A 165 -11.39 25.42 13.36
CA MET A 165 -11.29 26.86 13.54
C MET A 165 -10.47 27.15 14.79
N LEU A 166 -9.21 27.56 14.61
CA LEU A 166 -8.30 27.92 15.68
C LEU A 166 -8.48 29.38 16.08
N SER A 167 -9.02 29.60 17.28
CA SER A 167 -9.18 30.94 17.84
C SER A 167 -7.89 31.41 18.50
N THR A 168 -7.37 32.54 18.04
CA THR A 168 -6.22 33.23 18.66
C THR A 168 -6.61 34.60 19.16
N SER A 169 -5.78 35.22 20.01
CA SER A 169 -6.00 36.61 20.45
C SER A 169 -5.87 37.66 19.32
N ARG A 170 -5.46 37.25 18.11
CA ARG A 170 -5.32 38.10 16.92
C ARG A 170 -6.37 37.86 15.83
N GLY A 171 -7.20 36.84 15.98
CA GLY A 171 -8.17 36.41 14.97
C GLY A 171 -8.22 34.90 14.81
N ASN A 172 -9.10 34.41 13.96
CA ASN A 172 -9.30 32.99 13.73
C ASN A 172 -8.42 32.47 12.59
N VAL A 173 -7.86 31.29 12.75
CA VAL A 173 -7.08 30.58 11.73
C VAL A 173 -7.87 29.35 11.29
N PHE A 174 -8.13 29.24 10.00
CA PHE A 174 -8.85 28.10 9.43
C PHE A 174 -7.88 26.96 9.13
N CYS A 175 -8.14 25.76 9.65
CA CYS A 175 -7.27 24.60 9.49
C CYS A 175 -8.01 23.52 8.69
N VAL A 176 -7.36 23.01 7.64
CA VAL A 176 -7.92 21.99 6.72
C VAL A 176 -6.78 21.14 6.17
N HIS A 177 -7.04 19.91 5.72
CA HIS A 177 -5.99 19.07 5.11
C HIS A 177 -5.59 19.58 3.72
N GLY A 178 -6.57 19.61 2.82
CA GLY A 178 -6.53 20.07 1.45
C GLY A 178 -6.45 21.59 1.38
N GLY A 179 -7.55 22.20 0.96
CA GLY A 179 -7.63 23.65 0.83
C GLY A 179 -9.04 24.10 0.51
N LEU A 180 -9.17 24.93 -0.52
CA LEU A 180 -10.43 25.56 -0.89
C LEU A 180 -11.18 24.80 -2.01
N SER A 181 -12.46 25.12 -2.16
CA SER A 181 -13.33 24.59 -3.21
C SER A 181 -14.06 25.72 -3.92
N PRO A 182 -14.38 25.59 -5.22
CA PRO A 182 -15.29 26.53 -5.89
C PRO A 182 -16.66 26.61 -5.20
N ASP A 183 -17.08 25.53 -4.52
CA ASP A 183 -18.34 25.43 -3.77
C ASP A 183 -18.22 25.95 -2.33
N LEU A 184 -17.01 26.33 -1.87
CA LEU A 184 -16.76 26.87 -0.53
C LEU A 184 -16.78 28.40 -0.56
N LYS A 185 -17.82 29.01 0.01
CA LYS A 185 -17.91 30.47 0.19
C LYS A 185 -17.75 30.86 1.65
N THR A 186 -18.35 30.09 2.53
CA THR A 186 -18.43 30.33 3.97
C THR A 186 -18.12 29.08 4.77
N ILE A 187 -17.74 29.24 6.04
CA ILE A 187 -17.51 28.12 6.95
C ILE A 187 -18.78 27.27 7.15
N GLU A 188 -19.96 27.90 7.06
CA GLU A 188 -21.26 27.25 7.14
C GLU A 188 -21.48 26.21 6.04
N ASP A 189 -20.92 26.41 4.84
CA ASP A 189 -21.01 25.46 3.73
C ASP A 189 -20.42 24.10 4.13
N ILE A 190 -19.34 24.10 4.93
CA ILE A 190 -18.68 22.89 5.42
C ILE A 190 -19.58 22.15 6.41
N GLN A 191 -20.32 22.86 7.25
CA GLN A 191 -21.20 22.24 8.26
C GLN A 191 -22.37 21.47 7.63
N MET A 192 -22.74 21.80 6.39
CA MET A 192 -23.83 21.16 5.68
C MET A 192 -23.46 19.83 5.01
N ILE A 193 -22.17 19.49 4.95
CA ILE A 193 -21.69 18.26 4.32
C ILE A 193 -22.03 17.03 5.18
N ASP A 194 -22.45 15.94 4.54
CA ASP A 194 -22.37 14.63 5.16
C ASP A 194 -20.95 14.06 5.03
N ARG A 195 -20.16 14.16 6.10
CA ARG A 195 -18.79 13.63 6.15
C ARG A 195 -18.72 12.12 6.41
N ARG A 196 -19.82 11.50 6.88
CA ARG A 196 -19.86 10.09 7.36
C ARG A 196 -20.00 9.09 6.23
N ARG A 197 -19.13 9.25 5.24
CA ARG A 197 -19.11 8.49 4.00
C ARG A 197 -17.68 8.38 3.47
N GLU A 198 -17.50 7.49 2.51
CA GLU A 198 -16.30 7.47 1.69
C GLU A 198 -16.14 8.80 0.96
N ILE A 199 -14.90 9.23 0.77
CA ILE A 199 -14.60 10.49 0.08
C ILE A 199 -15.09 10.35 -1.37
N PRO A 200 -15.99 11.22 -1.85
CA PRO A 200 -16.39 11.22 -3.25
C PRO A 200 -15.22 11.68 -4.14
N THR A 201 -15.30 11.40 -5.44
CA THR A 201 -14.27 11.83 -6.40
C THR A 201 -14.40 13.29 -6.85
N THR A 202 -15.48 13.97 -6.46
CA THR A 202 -15.77 15.38 -6.77
C THR A 202 -16.59 16.03 -5.65
N GLY A 203 -16.61 17.37 -5.64
CA GLY A 203 -17.44 18.19 -4.77
C GLY A 203 -16.74 18.56 -3.47
N LEU A 204 -17.37 19.41 -2.67
CA LEU A 204 -16.76 20.09 -1.52
C LEU A 204 -15.97 19.18 -0.55
N LEU A 205 -16.47 17.98 -0.24
CA LEU A 205 -15.73 17.04 0.64
C LEU A 205 -14.43 16.52 0.00
N CYS A 206 -14.44 16.27 -1.32
CA CYS A 206 -13.23 15.92 -2.05
C CYS A 206 -12.26 17.11 -2.02
N ASP A 207 -12.76 18.30 -2.37
CA ASP A 207 -11.92 19.48 -2.54
C ASP A 207 -11.22 19.91 -1.24
N LEU A 208 -11.94 19.90 -0.10
CA LEU A 208 -11.38 20.17 1.23
C LEU A 208 -10.21 19.23 1.59
N LEU A 209 -10.12 18.05 0.98
CA LEU A 209 -9.10 17.05 1.27
C LEU A 209 -8.02 16.93 0.18
N TRP A 210 -8.26 17.48 -1.02
CA TRP A 210 -7.42 17.22 -2.21
C TRP A 210 -7.02 18.46 -3.01
N SER A 211 -7.58 19.64 -2.74
CA SER A 211 -7.19 20.85 -3.48
C SER A 211 -5.79 21.34 -3.08
N ASP A 212 -5.07 21.93 -4.02
CA ASP A 212 -3.74 22.49 -3.79
C ASP A 212 -3.69 23.98 -4.20
N PRO A 213 -2.83 24.81 -3.60
CA PRO A 213 -2.59 26.18 -4.06
C PRO A 213 -1.87 26.17 -5.42
N GLN A 214 -2.22 27.11 -6.31
CA GLN A 214 -1.50 27.28 -7.57
C GLN A 214 -0.05 27.75 -7.32
N THR A 215 0.92 27.06 -7.91
CA THR A 215 2.35 27.37 -7.77
C THR A 215 2.78 28.54 -8.66
N LEU A 216 3.76 29.31 -8.18
CA LEU A 216 4.27 30.52 -8.83
C LEU A 216 5.08 30.26 -10.11
N SER A 217 5.52 29.03 -10.37
CA SER A 217 6.44 28.69 -11.47
C SER A 217 5.91 29.03 -12.86
N ASP A 218 4.60 29.27 -12.99
CA ASP A 218 3.90 29.35 -14.27
C ASP A 218 3.23 30.71 -14.53
N ILE A 219 3.43 31.73 -13.68
CA ILE A 219 2.68 32.99 -13.76
C ILE A 219 3.60 34.21 -13.95
N ALA A 220 3.47 34.87 -15.11
CA ALA A 220 4.21 36.12 -15.42
C ALA A 220 3.63 37.37 -14.73
N GLU A 221 2.33 37.36 -14.40
CA GLU A 221 1.62 38.42 -13.68
C GLU A 221 0.61 37.81 -12.72
N VAL A 222 0.51 38.34 -11.50
CA VAL A 222 -0.46 37.84 -10.49
C VAL A 222 -1.88 38.03 -10.99
N ASP A 223 -2.63 36.93 -11.12
CA ASP A 223 -4.05 36.98 -11.45
C ASP A 223 -4.84 37.65 -10.32
N THR A 224 -5.67 38.62 -10.70
CA THR A 224 -6.50 39.41 -9.80
C THR A 224 -7.92 38.88 -9.69
N GLN A 225 -8.31 37.95 -10.56
CA GLN A 225 -9.63 37.31 -10.59
C GLN A 225 -9.56 35.93 -9.94
N VAL A 226 -10.66 35.50 -9.32
CA VAL A 226 -10.78 34.14 -8.79
C VAL A 226 -10.74 33.14 -9.95
N SER A 227 -9.82 32.19 -9.87
CA SER A 227 -9.71 31.09 -10.83
C SER A 227 -9.57 29.74 -10.12
N TRP A 228 -10.10 28.71 -10.78
CA TRP A 228 -10.06 27.32 -10.35
C TRP A 228 -9.61 26.49 -11.54
N GLU A 229 -8.46 25.84 -11.45
CA GLU A 229 -7.94 25.00 -12.51
C GLU A 229 -8.03 23.53 -12.08
N PRO A 230 -8.32 22.57 -12.97
CA PRO A 230 -8.30 21.16 -12.61
C PRO A 230 -6.93 20.75 -12.03
N ASN A 231 -6.92 20.09 -10.87
CA ASN A 231 -5.68 19.64 -10.26
C ASN A 231 -5.15 18.37 -10.95
N GLN A 232 -4.29 18.59 -11.93
CA GLN A 232 -3.71 17.51 -12.75
C GLN A 232 -2.77 16.61 -11.95
N ALA A 233 -2.10 17.12 -10.92
CA ALA A 233 -1.20 16.29 -10.10
C ALA A 233 -1.97 15.26 -9.28
N ARG A 234 -3.16 15.62 -8.79
CA ARG A 234 -4.03 14.75 -7.98
C ARG A 234 -5.03 13.95 -8.81
N GLY A 235 -5.34 14.38 -10.04
CA GLY A 235 -6.34 13.74 -10.91
C GLY A 235 -7.80 13.94 -10.46
N CYS A 236 -8.02 14.79 -9.47
CA CYS A 236 -9.31 15.22 -8.95
C CYS A 236 -9.14 16.58 -8.23
N SER A 237 -10.23 17.24 -7.83
CA SER A 237 -10.19 18.57 -7.19
C SER A 237 -9.54 19.66 -8.07
N TYR A 238 -9.15 20.77 -7.47
CA TYR A 238 -8.73 22.00 -8.13
C TYR A 238 -7.43 22.58 -7.56
N TYR A 239 -6.69 23.29 -8.41
CA TYR A 239 -5.77 24.32 -7.98
C TYR A 239 -6.55 25.62 -7.72
N PHE A 240 -6.31 26.25 -6.57
CA PHE A 240 -6.89 27.54 -6.23
C PHE A 240 -5.83 28.64 -6.22
N ASN A 241 -6.16 29.79 -6.83
CA ASN A 241 -5.23 30.90 -6.95
C ASN A 241 -5.27 31.85 -5.74
N ALA A 242 -4.37 32.83 -5.73
CA ALA A 242 -4.26 33.82 -4.65
C ALA A 242 -5.55 34.64 -4.47
N ALA A 243 -6.22 35.01 -5.56
CA ALA A 243 -7.48 35.76 -5.48
C ALA A 243 -8.58 34.98 -4.76
N ALA A 244 -8.73 33.67 -5.07
CA ALA A 244 -9.63 32.77 -4.36
C ALA A 244 -9.32 32.72 -2.85
N MET A 245 -8.04 32.60 -2.51
CA MET A 245 -7.58 32.57 -1.12
C MET A 245 -7.91 33.85 -0.36
N PHE A 246 -7.56 35.02 -0.91
CA PHE A 246 -7.82 36.29 -0.24
C PHE A 246 -9.31 36.61 -0.14
N GLU A 247 -10.10 36.28 -1.17
CA GLU A 247 -11.56 36.42 -1.10
C GLU A 247 -12.13 35.57 0.05
N PHE A 248 -11.73 34.31 0.17
CA PHE A 248 -12.19 33.44 1.24
C PHE A 248 -11.80 33.95 2.64
N LEU A 249 -10.54 34.38 2.83
CA LEU A 249 -10.07 34.90 4.12
C LEU A 249 -10.83 36.17 4.53
N VAL A 250 -11.08 37.09 3.59
CA VAL A 250 -11.80 38.34 3.88
C VAL A 250 -13.27 38.06 4.17
N ASN A 251 -13.94 37.24 3.35
CA ASN A 251 -15.36 36.94 3.52
C ASN A 251 -15.65 36.25 4.86
N ASN A 252 -14.70 35.48 5.38
CA ASN A 252 -14.84 34.72 6.63
C ASN A 252 -14.11 35.36 7.82
N ASN A 253 -13.58 36.57 7.66
CA ASN A 253 -12.84 37.31 8.69
C ASN A 253 -11.71 36.47 9.34
N LEU A 254 -10.89 35.83 8.51
CA LEU A 254 -9.84 34.92 8.92
C LEU A 254 -8.47 35.61 8.91
N LEU A 255 -7.67 35.28 9.92
CA LEU A 255 -6.28 35.68 10.03
C LEU A 255 -5.42 34.93 9.01
N ALA A 256 -5.60 33.63 8.86
CA ALA A 256 -4.82 32.78 7.93
C ALA A 256 -5.54 31.45 7.68
N MET A 257 -5.05 30.70 6.70
CA MET A 257 -5.35 29.28 6.52
C MET A 257 -4.10 28.43 6.77
N LEU A 258 -4.24 27.32 7.50
CA LEU A 258 -3.22 26.29 7.67
C LEU A 258 -3.66 25.03 6.95
N ARG A 259 -2.73 24.41 6.21
CA ARG A 259 -2.97 23.16 5.50
C ARG A 259 -1.77 22.22 5.48
N ALA A 260 -1.95 20.99 5.00
CA ALA A 260 -0.92 19.94 4.97
C ALA A 260 -0.76 19.33 3.56
N HIS A 261 -0.80 18.00 3.37
CA HIS A 261 -0.99 17.25 2.09
C HIS A 261 0.07 17.40 0.96
N GLU A 262 0.83 18.49 0.92
CA GLU A 262 1.94 18.70 -0.01
C GLU A 262 3.26 18.49 0.73
N TYR A 263 4.13 17.70 0.10
CA TYR A 263 5.51 17.52 0.55
C TYR A 263 6.24 18.86 0.53
N GLU A 264 6.99 19.15 1.58
CA GLU A 264 7.84 20.33 1.68
C GLU A 264 9.24 19.95 2.16
N ASP A 265 10.28 20.41 1.46
CA ASP A 265 11.68 20.07 1.73
C ASP A 265 12.13 20.54 3.13
N GLU A 266 11.68 21.73 3.53
CA GLU A 266 11.91 22.32 4.84
C GLU A 266 10.81 21.96 5.86
N GLY A 267 9.84 21.14 5.46
CA GLY A 267 8.68 20.75 6.27
C GLY A 267 7.57 21.81 6.34
N PHE A 268 7.72 22.95 5.66
CA PHE A 268 6.67 23.96 5.56
C PHE A 268 6.86 24.87 4.33
N MET A 269 5.80 25.58 3.94
CA MET A 269 5.83 26.57 2.86
C MET A 269 4.86 27.73 3.12
N TYR A 270 5.29 28.94 2.73
CA TYR A 270 4.45 30.14 2.75
C TYR A 270 3.90 30.42 1.36
N HIS A 271 2.59 30.28 1.17
CA HIS A 271 1.93 30.59 -0.09
C HIS A 271 1.41 32.03 -0.09
N PHE A 272 1.40 32.64 -1.28
CA PHE A 272 0.83 33.96 -1.53
C PHE A 272 1.37 35.09 -0.61
N ASN A 273 2.63 34.97 -0.15
CA ASN A 273 3.22 35.86 0.85
C ASN A 273 4.24 36.89 0.28
N SER A 274 4.52 36.84 -1.02
CA SER A 274 5.46 37.76 -1.68
C SER A 274 4.87 39.17 -1.87
N ASP A 275 5.72 40.15 -2.21
CA ASP A 275 5.31 41.56 -2.36
C ASP A 275 4.27 41.78 -3.46
N GLU A 276 4.23 40.91 -4.47
CA GLU A 276 3.25 40.94 -5.56
C GLU A 276 1.84 40.63 -5.04
N PHE A 277 1.70 39.63 -4.17
CA PHE A 277 0.41 39.22 -3.58
C PHE A 277 -0.08 40.16 -2.48
N LYS A 278 0.82 40.89 -1.80
CA LYS A 278 0.45 41.87 -0.76
C LYS A 278 -0.53 42.94 -1.26
N LYS A 279 -0.56 43.19 -2.58
CA LYS A 279 -1.52 44.12 -3.23
C LYS A 279 -2.95 43.58 -3.26
N LEU A 280 -3.11 42.25 -3.31
CA LEU A 280 -4.41 41.57 -3.27
C LEU A 280 -4.90 41.34 -1.84
N ASP A 281 -3.98 41.29 -0.88
CA ASP A 281 -4.31 41.05 0.52
C ASP A 281 -5.11 42.22 1.12
N LYS A 282 -6.41 42.03 1.29
CA LYS A 282 -7.33 42.99 1.91
C LYS A 282 -7.70 42.62 3.36
N ARG A 283 -7.05 41.62 3.95
CA ARG A 283 -7.29 41.24 5.36
C ARG A 283 -6.98 42.41 6.28
N GLU A 284 -7.80 42.58 7.32
CA GLU A 284 -7.59 43.61 8.34
C GLU A 284 -6.30 43.36 9.13
N ASN A 285 -6.08 42.11 9.52
CA ASN A 285 -4.87 41.68 10.23
C ASN A 285 -4.00 40.83 9.31
N LYS A 286 -2.74 41.27 9.12
CA LYS A 286 -1.73 40.63 8.29
C LYS A 286 -0.56 40.09 9.11
N SER A 287 -0.77 39.81 10.41
CA SER A 287 0.26 39.28 11.30
C SER A 287 0.66 37.83 10.99
N MET A 288 0.01 37.20 10.03
CA MET A 288 0.34 35.88 9.50
C MET A 288 0.28 35.84 7.97
N PRO A 289 1.14 35.03 7.33
CA PRO A 289 0.98 34.65 5.93
C PRO A 289 -0.46 34.17 5.66
N PRO A 290 -1.02 34.44 4.46
CA PRO A 290 -2.40 34.06 4.14
C PRO A 290 -2.61 32.55 4.15
N LEU A 291 -1.61 31.80 3.70
CA LEU A 291 -1.64 30.35 3.64
C LEU A 291 -0.27 29.78 4.02
N ILE A 292 -0.29 28.80 4.93
CA ILE A 292 0.88 28.03 5.33
C ILE A 292 0.59 26.55 5.12
N THR A 293 1.47 25.87 4.39
CA THR A 293 1.53 24.41 4.31
C THR A 293 2.51 23.91 5.36
N VAL A 294 2.14 22.87 6.11
CA VAL A 294 3.00 22.20 7.09
C VAL A 294 3.02 20.70 6.84
N PHE A 295 4.19 20.10 6.90
CA PHE A 295 4.44 18.70 6.65
C PHE A 295 5.28 18.11 7.79
N SER A 296 4.74 17.13 8.51
CA SER A 296 5.31 16.65 9.79
C SER A 296 5.97 15.26 9.69
N ALA A 297 6.28 14.80 8.47
CA ALA A 297 6.96 13.52 8.21
C ALA A 297 8.39 13.77 7.67
N PRO A 298 9.44 13.69 8.51
CA PRO A 298 10.82 13.96 8.08
C PRO A 298 11.39 12.76 7.33
N ASN A 299 12.35 12.98 6.42
CA ASN A 299 12.92 11.95 5.54
C ASN A 299 11.82 11.03 4.96
N TYR A 300 10.78 11.65 4.44
CA TYR A 300 9.59 10.97 3.96
C TYR A 300 9.95 9.83 3.01
N CYS A 301 9.24 8.70 3.13
CA CYS A 301 9.48 7.49 2.35
C CYS A 301 10.94 6.97 2.43
N ASP A 302 11.65 7.24 3.53
CA ASP A 302 13.04 6.85 3.80
C ASP A 302 14.08 7.34 2.76
N SER A 303 13.70 8.28 1.89
CA SER A 303 14.47 8.61 0.69
C SER A 303 14.55 10.10 0.38
N TYR A 304 13.55 10.89 0.79
CA TYR A 304 13.45 12.29 0.39
C TYR A 304 14.40 13.21 1.15
N ARG A 305 14.79 12.83 2.37
CA ARG A 305 15.72 13.59 3.24
C ARG A 305 15.26 15.01 3.59
N ASN A 306 13.96 15.27 3.50
CA ASN A 306 13.37 16.53 3.97
C ASN A 306 13.39 16.64 5.50
N MET A 307 13.25 17.88 5.94
CA MET A 307 12.86 18.20 7.31
C MET A 307 11.34 18.02 7.48
N ALA A 308 10.90 17.72 8.69
CA ALA A 308 9.52 17.95 9.11
C ALA A 308 9.40 19.29 9.81
N ALA A 309 8.19 19.81 9.90
CA ALA A 309 7.89 20.93 10.77
C ALA A 309 6.53 20.80 11.47
N TYR A 310 6.34 21.59 12.53
CA TYR A 310 5.05 21.85 13.17
C TYR A 310 4.94 23.33 13.55
N LEU A 311 3.71 23.83 13.64
CA LEU A 311 3.46 25.20 14.10
C LEU A 311 3.15 25.20 15.61
N LEU A 312 3.70 26.19 16.31
CA LEU A 312 3.48 26.41 17.73
C LEU A 312 2.94 27.82 17.96
N PHE A 313 1.69 27.89 18.38
CA PHE A 313 1.02 29.13 18.79
C PHE A 313 1.13 29.29 20.30
N ARG A 314 1.51 30.49 20.75
CA ARG A 314 1.45 30.96 22.14
C ARG A 314 0.50 32.13 22.18
N ASN A 315 -0.43 32.15 23.12
CA ASN A 315 -1.45 33.20 23.12
C ASN A 315 -1.12 34.40 24.02
N GLU A 316 -0.22 34.25 25.00
CA GLU A 316 0.15 35.31 25.96
C GLU A 316 1.67 35.38 26.23
N PRO A 317 2.40 36.35 25.62
CA PRO A 317 1.97 37.20 24.51
C PRO A 317 1.72 36.37 23.23
N PHE A 318 0.88 36.88 22.33
CA PHE A 318 0.64 36.19 21.07
C PHE A 318 1.92 36.09 20.23
N SER A 319 2.33 34.86 19.94
CA SER A 319 3.38 34.53 18.98
C SER A 319 3.05 33.22 18.29
N TRP A 320 3.57 33.03 17.09
CA TRP A 320 3.57 31.75 16.41
C TRP A 320 4.96 31.51 15.85
N GLU A 321 5.39 30.25 15.87
CA GLU A 321 6.69 29.83 15.37
C GLU A 321 6.58 28.50 14.65
N ILE A 322 7.47 28.28 13.68
CA ILE A 322 7.64 26.99 13.02
C ILE A 322 8.85 26.34 13.64
N GLN A 323 8.68 25.09 14.08
CA GLN A 323 9.75 24.27 14.62
C GLN A 323 10.01 23.14 13.65
N GLN A 324 11.26 23.02 13.19
CA GLN A 324 11.69 21.98 12.28
C GLN A 324 12.31 20.81 13.05
N ILE A 325 12.14 19.60 12.52
CA ILE A 325 12.60 18.36 13.11
C ILE A 325 13.26 17.49 12.04
N GLU A 326 14.38 16.88 12.41
CA GLU A 326 15.07 15.85 11.61
C GLU A 326 14.52 14.47 11.92
N THR A 327 14.65 13.55 10.95
CA THR A 327 14.21 12.16 11.11
C THR A 327 14.96 11.45 12.24
N VAL A 328 14.26 10.56 12.93
CA VAL A 328 14.85 9.60 13.86
C VAL A 328 14.93 8.21 13.25
N GLY A 329 15.92 7.44 13.69
CA GLY A 329 16.05 6.06 13.23
C GLY A 329 14.87 5.20 13.69
N HIS A 330 14.27 4.46 12.76
CA HIS A 330 13.29 3.42 13.05
C HIS A 330 13.83 2.04 12.65
N PRO A 331 13.31 0.95 13.23
CA PRO A 331 13.63 -0.40 12.78
C PRO A 331 13.21 -0.61 11.33
N ALA A 332 13.96 -1.46 10.63
CA ALA A 332 13.50 -1.98 9.36
C ALA A 332 12.12 -2.65 9.59
N PRO A 333 11.13 -2.41 8.72
CA PRO A 333 9.86 -3.10 8.83
C PRO A 333 10.13 -4.61 8.92
N PRO A 334 9.43 -5.40 9.76
CA PRO A 334 9.59 -6.86 9.90
C PRO A 334 9.47 -7.65 8.57
N ILE A 335 9.07 -6.96 7.53
CA ILE A 335 8.67 -7.40 6.21
C ILE A 335 9.82 -7.22 5.20
N ALA A 336 10.75 -6.28 5.42
CA ALA A 336 11.92 -6.05 4.57
C ALA A 336 13.09 -6.95 5.01
N SER A 337 13.55 -7.85 4.15
CA SER A 337 14.80 -8.59 4.36
C SER A 337 16.01 -7.73 4.01
N ASP A 338 17.06 -7.76 4.83
CA ASP A 338 18.28 -6.94 4.73
C ASP A 338 19.16 -7.13 3.47
N GLU A 339 18.77 -8.00 2.53
CA GLU A 339 19.59 -8.34 1.36
C GLU A 339 18.98 -7.77 0.07
N ARG A 340 19.63 -6.75 -0.51
CA ARG A 340 19.30 -6.29 -1.88
C ARG A 340 19.37 -7.47 -2.85
N GLY A 341 18.28 -7.67 -3.59
CA GLY A 341 18.16 -8.74 -4.58
C GLY A 341 17.69 -10.08 -4.03
N SER A 342 17.39 -10.22 -2.73
CA SER A 342 16.66 -11.38 -2.20
C SER A 342 15.20 -11.00 -1.93
N ASP A 343 14.28 -11.69 -2.61
CA ASP A 343 12.82 -11.62 -2.39
C ASP A 343 12.09 -10.31 -2.82
N MET A 344 12.45 -9.71 -3.96
CA MET A 344 11.77 -8.50 -4.48
C MET A 344 10.31 -8.69 -4.90
N TRP A 345 9.83 -9.90 -5.24
CA TRP A 345 8.39 -10.12 -5.44
C TRP A 345 7.65 -10.19 -4.10
N ARG A 346 8.29 -10.71 -3.05
CA ARG A 346 7.77 -10.63 -1.70
C ARG A 346 7.73 -9.18 -1.25
N LEU A 347 8.79 -8.40 -1.51
CA LEU A 347 8.79 -6.94 -1.32
C LEU A 347 7.65 -6.33 -2.14
N PHE A 348 7.63 -6.48 -3.47
CA PHE A 348 6.57 -6.04 -4.38
C PHE A 348 5.17 -6.42 -3.88
N ASN A 349 4.92 -7.65 -3.41
CA ASN A 349 3.60 -8.09 -2.93
C ASN A 349 3.25 -7.57 -1.51
N GLN A 350 4.27 -7.27 -0.70
CA GLN A 350 4.11 -6.73 0.66
C GLN A 350 4.09 -5.18 0.68
N THR A 351 4.72 -4.57 -0.31
CA THR A 351 4.76 -3.15 -0.66
C THR A 351 3.87 -2.85 -1.86
N LEU A 352 3.04 -3.77 -2.34
CA LEU A 352 1.94 -3.45 -3.26
C LEU A 352 1.01 -2.38 -2.67
N PRO A 353 0.98 -2.22 -1.33
CA PRO A 353 0.52 -1.00 -0.73
C PRO A 353 1.59 0.13 -0.74
N PHE A 354 2.84 -0.12 -0.36
CA PHE A 354 3.90 0.90 -0.23
C PHE A 354 4.69 1.28 -1.52
N LEU A 355 4.25 0.86 -2.71
CA LEU A 355 4.88 1.13 -4.01
C LEU A 355 3.95 2.02 -4.82
N PRO A 356 4.33 3.29 -5.01
CA PRO A 356 5.71 3.71 -5.19
C PRO A 356 6.13 4.61 -4.04
N ALA A 357 6.99 4.13 -3.15
CA ALA A 357 7.85 5.01 -2.36
C ALA A 357 9.27 5.07 -2.94
N SER A 358 9.56 4.36 -4.04
CA SER A 358 10.91 4.43 -4.60
C SER A 358 11.05 4.00 -6.09
N LYS A 359 12.08 4.57 -6.73
CA LYS A 359 12.59 4.38 -8.11
C LYS A 359 12.90 2.92 -8.47
N GLU A 360 12.90 2.05 -7.47
CA GLU A 360 13.41 0.68 -7.47
C GLU A 360 12.58 -0.26 -8.33
N PHE A 361 11.26 -0.04 -8.50
CA PHE A 361 10.47 -0.79 -9.48
C PHE A 361 11.05 -0.61 -10.90
N PHE A 362 11.33 0.64 -11.27
CA PHE A 362 11.86 0.96 -12.58
C PHE A 362 13.31 0.50 -12.73
N GLU A 363 14.12 0.57 -11.67
CA GLU A 363 15.50 0.03 -11.67
C GLU A 363 15.55 -1.49 -11.78
N GLU A 364 14.64 -2.23 -11.15
CA GLU A 364 14.57 -3.69 -11.28
C GLU A 364 14.09 -4.10 -12.67
N VAL A 365 13.07 -3.42 -13.21
CA VAL A 365 12.65 -3.63 -14.61
C VAL A 365 13.83 -3.36 -15.56
N LEU A 366 14.58 -2.28 -15.34
CA LEU A 366 15.78 -1.96 -16.10
C LEU A 366 16.84 -3.07 -15.98
N TRP A 367 17.12 -3.53 -14.77
CA TRP A 367 18.08 -4.61 -14.51
C TRP A 367 17.66 -5.94 -15.18
N LEU A 368 16.39 -6.33 -15.07
CA LEU A 368 15.85 -7.53 -15.70
C LEU A 368 15.85 -7.42 -17.24
N ALA A 369 15.53 -6.24 -17.77
CA ALA A 369 15.59 -5.95 -19.21
C ALA A 369 17.01 -6.04 -19.75
N ASP A 370 18.00 -5.53 -19.01
CA ASP A 370 19.41 -5.62 -19.37
C ASP A 370 19.95 -7.05 -19.27
N GLY A 371 19.54 -7.82 -18.27
CA GLY A 371 19.82 -9.26 -18.17
C GLY A 371 19.24 -10.05 -19.35
N ARG A 372 18.01 -9.73 -19.79
CA ARG A 372 17.40 -10.32 -21.01
C ARG A 372 18.10 -9.87 -22.29
N ARG A 373 18.59 -8.62 -22.38
CA ARG A 373 19.39 -8.14 -23.53
C ARG A 373 20.71 -8.89 -23.64
N ALA A 374 21.35 -9.22 -22.51
CA ALA A 374 22.54 -10.06 -22.48
C ALA A 374 22.26 -11.51 -22.94
N GLN A 375 21.11 -12.09 -22.59
CA GLN A 375 20.70 -13.42 -23.05
C GLN A 375 20.24 -13.47 -24.51
N LYS A 376 19.56 -12.43 -25.02
CA LYS A 376 19.11 -12.33 -26.43
C LYS A 376 20.25 -12.09 -27.42
N LYS A 377 21.44 -11.63 -26.99
CA LYS A 377 22.62 -11.52 -27.86
C LYS A 377 23.15 -12.87 -28.39
N VAL A 378 22.58 -14.01 -27.95
CA VAL A 378 22.95 -15.37 -28.38
C VAL A 378 21.94 -15.98 -29.37
N VAL A 379 20.79 -15.34 -29.64
CA VAL A 379 19.80 -15.87 -30.60
C VAL A 379 19.36 -14.77 -31.56
N ASN A 380 19.66 -14.99 -32.84
CA ASN A 380 19.53 -14.07 -33.96
C ASN A 380 18.24 -13.24 -34.02
N GLU A 381 18.43 -12.02 -34.52
CA GLU A 381 17.44 -11.02 -34.87
C GLU A 381 16.49 -11.48 -35.99
N SER A 382 15.19 -11.35 -35.77
CA SER A 382 14.26 -10.80 -36.77
C SER A 382 12.90 -10.53 -36.11
N SER A 383 12.44 -9.27 -36.16
CA SER A 383 11.03 -8.95 -35.98
C SER A 383 10.70 -7.67 -36.74
N SER A 384 9.78 -7.79 -37.70
CA SER A 384 9.19 -6.69 -38.46
C SER A 384 8.12 -5.98 -37.63
N PRO A 385 7.89 -4.67 -37.82
CA PRO A 385 6.86 -3.95 -37.08
C PRO A 385 5.47 -4.26 -37.65
N VAL A 386 4.56 -4.72 -36.79
CA VAL A 386 3.13 -4.82 -37.11
C VAL A 386 2.43 -3.59 -36.53
N SER A 387 2.04 -2.66 -37.39
CA SER A 387 1.21 -1.51 -36.99
C SER A 387 -0.25 -1.95 -36.86
N GLN A 388 -0.79 -2.01 -35.63
CA GLN A 388 -2.23 -2.02 -35.39
C GLN A 388 -2.67 -0.65 -34.86
N ARG A 389 -3.46 0.05 -35.66
CA ARG A 389 -4.06 1.35 -35.35
C ARG A 389 -5.21 1.12 -34.36
N ARG A 390 -5.01 1.41 -33.07
CA ARG A 390 -6.08 1.43 -32.05
C ARG A 390 -6.58 2.87 -31.84
N ARG A 391 -7.88 2.99 -31.55
CA ARG A 391 -8.62 4.26 -31.50
C ARG A 391 -8.21 5.07 -30.27
N ARG A 392 -7.85 6.35 -30.48
CA ARG A 392 -7.87 7.40 -29.44
C ARG A 392 -9.25 7.43 -28.78
N MET A 393 -9.32 7.27 -27.47
CA MET A 393 -10.48 7.67 -26.67
C MET A 393 -10.18 9.01 -26.02
N THR A 394 -11.21 9.85 -25.93
CA THR A 394 -11.14 11.25 -25.48
C THR A 394 -10.85 11.35 -23.98
N SER A 395 -10.22 12.46 -23.59
CA SER A 395 -9.52 12.76 -22.32
C SER A 395 -10.39 12.95 -21.08
N GLU A 396 -11.46 12.19 -20.91
CA GLU A 396 -12.30 12.26 -19.71
C GLU A 396 -12.74 10.86 -19.30
N MET A 397 -11.87 10.13 -18.60
CA MET A 397 -12.30 8.91 -17.93
C MET A 397 -11.81 8.86 -16.48
N HIS A 398 -12.80 8.85 -15.59
CA HIS A 398 -12.70 8.55 -14.17
C HIS A 398 -11.94 7.21 -13.93
N PRO A 399 -11.20 7.03 -12.80
CA PRO A 399 -10.46 5.79 -12.51
C PRO A 399 -11.29 4.50 -12.61
N GLN A 400 -12.59 4.58 -12.33
CA GLN A 400 -13.54 3.46 -12.50
C GLN A 400 -13.82 3.09 -13.96
N ALA A 401 -13.79 4.06 -14.88
CA ALA A 401 -13.94 3.82 -16.32
C ALA A 401 -12.66 3.23 -16.92
N ILE A 402 -11.48 3.69 -16.47
CA ILE A 402 -10.18 3.10 -16.80
C ILE A 402 -10.15 1.65 -16.31
N ARG A 403 -10.58 1.39 -15.06
CA ARG A 403 -10.66 0.04 -14.48
C ARG A 403 -11.47 -0.93 -15.35
N LYS A 404 -12.61 -0.50 -15.91
CA LYS A 404 -13.43 -1.32 -16.81
C LYS A 404 -12.70 -1.67 -18.11
N VAL A 405 -11.93 -0.74 -18.68
CA VAL A 405 -11.12 -1.01 -19.89
C VAL A 405 -9.93 -1.92 -19.56
N LEU A 406 -9.33 -1.76 -18.39
CA LEU A 406 -8.28 -2.64 -17.90
C LEU A 406 -8.80 -4.06 -17.61
N ASP A 407 -10.03 -4.20 -17.11
CA ASP A 407 -10.72 -5.50 -16.96
C ASP A 407 -10.86 -6.22 -18.31
N ASP A 408 -11.29 -5.49 -19.35
CA ASP A 408 -11.39 -6.02 -20.71
C ASP A 408 -10.02 -6.38 -21.31
N GLU A 409 -8.96 -5.64 -20.98
CA GLU A 409 -7.60 -5.98 -21.43
C GLU A 409 -7.08 -7.22 -20.70
N VAL A 410 -7.29 -7.36 -19.38
CA VAL A 410 -6.92 -8.57 -18.60
C VAL A 410 -7.56 -9.84 -19.20
N ASN A 411 -8.81 -9.75 -19.63
CA ASN A 411 -9.55 -10.87 -20.24
C ASN A 411 -8.98 -11.34 -21.59
N LYS A 412 -8.04 -10.61 -22.20
CA LYS A 412 -7.39 -10.96 -23.48
C LYS A 412 -6.13 -11.84 -23.32
N TRP A 413 -5.72 -12.14 -22.09
CA TRP A 413 -4.48 -12.85 -21.77
C TRP A 413 -4.76 -14.23 -21.17
N GLU A 414 -4.07 -15.27 -21.66
CA GLU A 414 -4.11 -16.63 -21.09
C GLU A 414 -2.69 -17.12 -20.76
N LEU A 415 -2.57 -17.88 -19.67
CA LEU A 415 -1.39 -18.69 -19.39
C LEU A 415 -1.40 -19.90 -20.32
N VAL A 416 -0.35 -20.03 -21.14
CA VAL A 416 -0.11 -21.23 -21.94
C VAL A 416 0.98 -22.04 -21.25
N GLU A 417 0.63 -23.21 -20.74
CA GLU A 417 1.63 -24.23 -20.41
C GLU A 417 2.02 -24.95 -21.70
N ASP A 418 3.28 -24.81 -22.14
CA ASP A 418 3.80 -25.58 -23.26
C ASP A 418 3.92 -27.06 -22.84
N ASN A 419 2.99 -27.89 -23.30
CA ASN A 419 3.07 -29.35 -23.22
C ASN A 419 4.00 -29.97 -24.28
N THR A 420 4.85 -29.18 -24.93
CA THR A 420 5.81 -29.66 -25.94
C THR A 420 7.24 -29.50 -25.45
N ALA A 421 7.61 -30.25 -24.41
CA ALA A 421 9.00 -30.42 -24.01
C ALA A 421 9.26 -31.86 -23.55
N GLU A 422 8.78 -32.84 -24.31
CA GLU A 422 9.44 -34.14 -24.37
C GLU A 422 10.36 -34.08 -25.60
N ASP A 423 11.64 -33.78 -25.39
CA ASP A 423 12.82 -34.41 -26.04
C ASP A 423 14.07 -33.51 -26.24
N SER A 424 14.16 -32.34 -25.61
CA SER A 424 15.43 -31.60 -25.56
C SER A 424 15.65 -30.96 -24.19
N GLY A 425 16.70 -31.38 -23.48
CA GLY A 425 17.04 -30.98 -22.11
C GLY A 425 17.46 -29.52 -21.89
N GLN A 426 16.71 -28.56 -22.44
CA GLN A 426 16.79 -27.14 -22.10
C GLN A 426 15.55 -26.73 -21.29
N GLN A 427 15.77 -26.14 -20.12
CA GLN A 427 14.70 -25.57 -19.29
C GLN A 427 13.98 -24.46 -20.05
N SER A 428 12.68 -24.65 -20.34
CA SER A 428 11.84 -23.61 -20.92
C SER A 428 11.41 -22.59 -19.85
N HIS A 429 11.42 -21.31 -20.22
CA HIS A 429 10.83 -20.24 -19.43
C HIS A 429 9.32 -20.15 -19.73
N PRO A 430 8.46 -19.86 -18.74
CA PRO A 430 7.04 -19.62 -19.02
C PRO A 430 6.90 -18.39 -19.94
N ARG A 431 6.18 -18.54 -21.06
CA ARG A 431 5.83 -17.47 -21.99
C ARG A 431 4.34 -17.17 -21.87
N ILE A 432 4.02 -15.89 -21.72
CA ILE A 432 2.65 -15.38 -21.71
C ILE A 432 2.29 -14.98 -23.15
N HIS A 433 1.14 -15.42 -23.67
CA HIS A 433 0.69 -15.11 -25.02
C HIS A 433 -0.63 -14.33 -25.01
N ARG A 434 -0.71 -13.32 -25.89
CA ARG A 434 -1.94 -12.59 -26.24
C ARG A 434 -2.79 -13.46 -27.17
N ARG A 435 -4.11 -13.58 -26.95
CA ARG A 435 -4.98 -14.31 -27.90
C ARG A 435 -4.87 -13.68 -29.32
N PRO A 436 -4.77 -14.47 -30.40
CA PRO A 436 -4.93 -13.95 -31.75
C PRO A 436 -6.35 -13.41 -31.91
N SER A 437 -6.51 -12.27 -32.58
CA SER A 437 -7.84 -11.75 -32.93
C SER A 437 -8.52 -12.68 -33.93
N LEU A 438 -9.35 -13.61 -33.42
CA LEU A 438 -10.22 -14.44 -34.24
C LEU A 438 -11.59 -13.76 -34.32
N GLY A 439 -11.97 -13.38 -35.54
CA GLY A 439 -13.31 -12.89 -35.82
C GLY A 439 -14.36 -13.96 -35.49
N ASN A 440 -15.47 -13.50 -34.93
CA ASN A 440 -16.77 -14.17 -34.82
C ASN A 440 -16.74 -15.70 -34.66
N MET A 441 -16.63 -16.19 -33.42
CA MET A 441 -17.27 -17.45 -33.03
C MET A 441 -17.87 -17.32 -31.63
N GLU A 442 -19.07 -17.89 -31.50
CA GLU A 442 -20.03 -17.77 -30.41
C GLU A 442 -19.45 -18.07 -29.03
N GLU A 443 -19.90 -17.29 -28.04
CA GLU A 443 -19.63 -17.48 -26.61
C GLU A 443 -20.10 -18.86 -26.17
N SER A 444 -19.15 -19.71 -25.78
CA SER A 444 -19.43 -20.84 -24.91
C SER A 444 -18.88 -20.52 -23.51
N PRO A 445 -19.56 -20.92 -22.42
CA PRO A 445 -19.12 -20.61 -21.07
C PRO A 445 -17.86 -21.41 -20.78
N ILE A 446 -16.74 -20.71 -20.54
CA ILE A 446 -15.49 -21.33 -20.12
C ILE A 446 -15.60 -21.65 -18.63
N ASP A 447 -15.51 -22.95 -18.30
CA ASP A 447 -15.47 -23.48 -16.94
C ASP A 447 -14.18 -23.01 -16.22
N ASP A 448 -14.34 -22.24 -15.14
CA ASP A 448 -13.30 -21.43 -14.48
C ASP A 448 -12.58 -22.19 -13.35
N ASP A 449 -11.91 -23.31 -13.69
CA ASP A 449 -11.16 -24.13 -12.70
C ASP A 449 -9.63 -24.11 -12.93
N ARG A 450 -9.10 -23.06 -13.60
CA ARG A 450 -7.67 -22.86 -13.89
C ARG A 450 -7.00 -21.95 -12.83
N PRO A 451 -5.84 -22.32 -12.25
CA PRO A 451 -5.16 -21.49 -11.27
C PRO A 451 -4.56 -20.23 -11.93
N SER A 452 -5.05 -19.04 -11.55
CA SER A 452 -4.50 -17.76 -12.02
C SER A 452 -3.11 -17.51 -11.41
N LEU A 453 -2.14 -17.07 -12.23
CA LEU A 453 -0.80 -16.70 -11.75
C LEU A 453 -0.87 -15.52 -10.77
N LEU A 454 -1.77 -14.56 -11.02
CA LEU A 454 -2.05 -13.42 -10.16
C LEU A 454 -3.43 -13.58 -9.50
N THR A 455 -3.56 -13.20 -8.23
CA THR A 455 -4.84 -13.13 -7.51
C THR A 455 -5.62 -11.89 -7.93
N THR A 456 -6.94 -11.88 -7.71
CA THR A 456 -7.80 -10.72 -7.99
C THR A 456 -7.30 -9.47 -7.25
N GLN A 457 -6.83 -9.61 -6.01
CA GLN A 457 -6.29 -8.51 -5.22
C GLN A 457 -5.02 -7.93 -5.86
N GLU A 458 -4.09 -8.78 -6.30
CA GLU A 458 -2.86 -8.34 -6.98
C GLU A 458 -3.20 -7.61 -8.29
N LEU A 459 -4.16 -8.13 -9.07
CA LEU A 459 -4.61 -7.50 -10.31
C LEU A 459 -5.23 -6.12 -10.09
N ASP A 460 -6.07 -5.97 -9.06
CA ASP A 460 -6.68 -4.68 -8.72
C ASP A 460 -5.63 -3.63 -8.32
N THR A 461 -4.60 -4.04 -7.57
CA THR A 461 -3.50 -3.15 -7.22
C THR A 461 -2.69 -2.75 -8.45
N ILE A 462 -2.38 -3.69 -9.36
CA ILE A 462 -1.62 -3.35 -10.58
C ILE A 462 -2.41 -2.39 -11.48
N LYS A 463 -3.74 -2.57 -11.59
CA LYS A 463 -4.62 -1.63 -12.32
C LYS A 463 -4.57 -0.23 -11.75
N LEU A 464 -4.61 -0.12 -10.43
CA LEU A 464 -4.55 1.17 -9.74
C LEU A 464 -3.19 1.84 -9.95
N MET A 465 -2.09 1.11 -9.80
CA MET A 465 -0.74 1.60 -10.10
C MET A 465 -0.64 2.14 -11.53
N PHE A 466 -1.18 1.40 -12.51
CA PHE A 466 -1.21 1.86 -13.90
C PHE A 466 -2.04 3.13 -14.08
N SER A 467 -3.23 3.21 -13.46
CA SER A 467 -4.08 4.40 -13.54
C SER A 467 -3.46 5.65 -12.90
N LEU A 468 -2.60 5.49 -11.90
CA LEU A 468 -1.86 6.61 -11.31
C LEU A 468 -0.75 7.13 -12.23
N MET A 469 -0.15 6.24 -13.04
CA MET A 469 0.84 6.63 -14.06
C MET A 469 0.17 7.22 -15.32
N ASP A 470 -1.02 6.73 -15.66
CA ASP A 470 -1.78 7.13 -16.85
C ASP A 470 -2.80 8.24 -16.54
N THR A 471 -2.28 9.43 -16.23
CA THR A 471 -3.08 10.56 -15.72
C THR A 471 -4.11 11.12 -16.72
N ASP A 472 -3.94 10.88 -18.01
CA ASP A 472 -4.85 11.35 -19.08
C ASP A 472 -5.80 10.25 -19.61
N GLY A 473 -5.68 9.02 -19.08
CA GLY A 473 -6.47 7.87 -19.51
C GLY A 473 -6.18 7.38 -20.94
N ALA A 474 -5.02 7.72 -21.51
CA ALA A 474 -4.63 7.29 -22.86
C ALA A 474 -4.29 5.80 -22.96
N LEU A 475 -4.16 5.10 -21.83
CA LEU A 475 -3.74 3.71 -21.69
C LEU A 475 -2.32 3.43 -22.22
N GLU A 476 -1.52 4.49 -22.33
CA GLU A 476 -0.15 4.46 -22.83
C GLU A 476 0.73 5.36 -21.95
N LEU A 477 1.85 4.83 -21.47
CA LEU A 477 2.81 5.58 -20.69
C LEU A 477 3.80 6.30 -21.60
N THR A 478 4.20 7.50 -21.20
CA THR A 478 5.25 8.30 -21.84
C THR A 478 6.32 8.64 -20.81
N SER A 479 7.50 9.05 -21.25
CA SER A 479 8.58 9.45 -20.33
C SER A 479 8.14 10.61 -19.45
N ALA A 480 7.35 11.54 -19.98
CA ALA A 480 6.75 12.63 -19.21
C ALA A 480 5.80 12.10 -18.12
N LYS A 481 4.96 11.12 -18.42
CA LYS A 481 4.08 10.48 -17.43
C LYS A 481 4.85 9.74 -16.35
N VAL A 482 5.90 9.00 -16.73
CA VAL A 482 6.78 8.29 -15.78
C VAL A 482 7.52 9.29 -14.88
N SER A 483 8.09 10.35 -15.45
CA SER A 483 8.71 11.44 -14.70
C SER A 483 7.73 12.14 -13.77
N GLN A 484 6.54 12.48 -14.26
CA GLN A 484 5.53 13.19 -13.47
C GLN A 484 4.98 12.31 -12.35
N PHE A 485 4.77 11.02 -12.61
CA PHE A 485 4.38 10.05 -11.60
C PHE A 485 5.45 9.93 -10.51
N ILE A 486 6.72 9.80 -10.90
CA ILE A 486 7.83 9.78 -9.96
C ILE A 486 7.90 11.09 -9.18
N LEU A 487 7.70 12.24 -9.81
CA LEU A 487 7.66 13.52 -9.10
C LEU A 487 6.47 13.63 -8.13
N ASN A 488 5.27 13.26 -8.56
CA ASN A 488 4.05 13.41 -7.77
C ASN A 488 3.99 12.43 -6.60
N ILE A 489 4.61 11.27 -6.74
CA ILE A 489 4.53 10.18 -5.76
C ILE A 489 5.83 10.04 -4.95
N LEU A 490 6.98 10.39 -5.54
CA LEU A 490 8.32 10.31 -4.95
C LEU A 490 8.98 11.67 -4.70
N GLY A 491 8.35 12.80 -5.04
CA GLY A 491 8.91 14.15 -4.87
C GLY A 491 10.23 14.40 -5.61
N GLU A 492 10.75 13.40 -6.32
CA GLU A 492 12.07 13.40 -6.93
C GLU A 492 11.95 13.83 -8.40
N LYS A 493 12.71 14.85 -8.76
CA LYS A 493 12.89 15.21 -10.18
C LYS A 493 13.91 14.27 -10.81
N ILE A 494 13.44 13.34 -11.63
CA ILE A 494 14.32 12.53 -12.47
C ILE A 494 14.65 13.21 -13.80
N SER A 495 15.82 12.93 -14.36
CA SER A 495 16.19 13.44 -15.67
C SER A 495 15.31 12.80 -16.77
N THR A 496 15.05 13.54 -17.85
CA THR A 496 14.35 13.00 -19.03
C THR A 496 15.06 11.77 -19.61
N ALA A 497 16.40 11.74 -19.54
CA ALA A 497 17.19 10.59 -19.98
C ALA A 497 16.96 9.33 -19.12
N ASP A 498 16.77 9.49 -17.81
CA ASP A 498 16.46 8.35 -16.93
C ASP A 498 15.01 7.88 -17.10
N ALA A 499 14.08 8.82 -17.29
CA ALA A 499 12.69 8.50 -17.61
C ALA A 499 12.57 7.73 -18.94
N ASP A 500 13.30 8.16 -19.96
CA ASP A 500 13.39 7.44 -21.24
C ASP A 500 13.98 6.05 -21.05
N ARG A 501 15.00 5.88 -20.20
CA ARG A 501 15.58 4.56 -19.89
C ARG A 501 14.56 3.64 -19.25
N TYR A 502 13.78 4.15 -18.30
CA TYR A 502 12.72 3.39 -17.66
C TYR A 502 11.60 3.03 -18.61
N LEU A 503 11.13 3.99 -19.42
CA LEU A 503 10.11 3.73 -20.42
C LEU A 503 10.57 2.64 -21.42
N ASN A 504 11.79 2.75 -21.92
CA ASN A 504 12.38 1.76 -22.82
C ASN A 504 12.59 0.38 -22.18
N ALA A 505 12.72 0.31 -20.84
CA ALA A 505 12.82 -0.95 -20.12
C ALA A 505 11.45 -1.56 -19.85
N LEU A 506 10.45 -0.73 -19.60
CA LEU A 506 9.07 -1.15 -19.39
C LEU A 506 8.45 -1.76 -20.63
N ASP A 507 8.76 -1.26 -21.84
CA ASP A 507 8.33 -1.83 -23.12
C ASP A 507 8.78 -3.30 -23.27
N TYR A 508 7.92 -4.21 -22.83
CA TYR A 508 8.25 -5.62 -22.65
C TYR A 508 8.22 -6.34 -23.99
N ASP A 509 7.23 -6.03 -24.83
CA ASP A 509 7.03 -6.63 -26.14
C ASP A 509 7.84 -5.93 -27.26
N ARG A 510 8.42 -4.76 -26.97
CA ARG A 510 9.25 -3.94 -27.87
C ARG A 510 8.48 -3.36 -29.05
N ASN A 511 7.21 -3.03 -28.84
CA ASN A 511 6.38 -2.43 -29.87
C ASN A 511 6.53 -0.89 -29.93
N GLY A 512 7.30 -0.29 -29.02
CA GLY A 512 7.53 1.16 -28.93
C GLY A 512 6.45 1.92 -28.16
N VAL A 513 5.51 1.22 -27.54
CA VAL A 513 4.42 1.73 -26.70
C VAL A 513 4.48 0.97 -25.37
N VAL A 514 4.35 1.68 -24.25
CA VAL A 514 4.28 1.05 -22.92
C VAL A 514 2.83 1.10 -22.47
N ASP A 515 2.17 -0.06 -22.42
CA ASP A 515 0.78 -0.18 -21.99
C ASP A 515 0.62 -1.05 -20.74
N PHE A 516 -0.62 -1.30 -20.34
CA PHE A 516 -0.90 -2.10 -19.15
C PHE A 516 -0.39 -3.54 -19.26
N ALA A 517 -0.34 -4.10 -20.46
CA ALA A 517 0.14 -5.45 -20.69
C ALA A 517 1.65 -5.59 -20.45
N ASP A 518 2.41 -4.55 -20.74
CA ASP A 518 3.84 -4.50 -20.42
C ASP A 518 4.07 -4.58 -18.91
N ILE A 519 3.30 -3.80 -18.14
CA ILE A 519 3.33 -3.83 -16.68
C ILE A 519 2.96 -5.21 -16.14
N LEU A 520 1.85 -5.79 -16.62
CA LEU A 520 1.43 -7.15 -16.24
C LEU A 520 2.52 -8.19 -16.55
N SER A 521 3.20 -8.05 -17.67
CA SER A 521 4.26 -8.95 -18.10
C SER A 521 5.47 -8.89 -17.17
N TRP A 522 5.89 -7.70 -16.77
CA TRP A 522 7.00 -7.52 -15.80
C TRP A 522 6.66 -8.06 -14.43
N VAL A 523 5.47 -7.75 -13.91
CA VAL A 523 4.95 -8.28 -12.64
C VAL A 523 4.94 -9.81 -12.65
N ALA A 524 4.44 -10.41 -13.73
CA ALA A 524 4.40 -11.86 -13.85
C ALA A 524 5.81 -12.48 -13.88
N VAL A 525 6.78 -11.83 -14.51
CA VAL A 525 8.20 -12.26 -14.52
C VAL A 525 8.80 -12.19 -13.11
N MET A 526 8.57 -11.10 -12.39
CA MET A 526 9.02 -10.95 -11.00
C MET A 526 8.44 -12.06 -10.12
N LYS A 527 7.13 -12.33 -10.22
CA LYS A 527 6.45 -13.42 -9.49
C LYS A 527 7.01 -14.80 -9.82
N ALA A 528 7.21 -15.09 -11.09
CA ALA A 528 7.75 -16.37 -11.52
C ALA A 528 9.18 -16.60 -11.03
N ASN A 529 10.02 -15.55 -11.03
CA ASN A 529 11.38 -15.62 -10.49
C ASN A 529 11.38 -15.87 -8.98
N ASN A 530 10.43 -15.30 -8.24
CA ASN A 530 10.28 -15.55 -6.81
C ASN A 530 9.89 -16.99 -6.49
N ASN A 531 8.87 -17.49 -7.18
CA ASN A 531 8.39 -18.86 -6.99
C ASN A 531 9.50 -19.89 -7.30
N LYS A 532 10.33 -19.62 -8.31
CA LYS A 532 11.52 -20.45 -8.62
C LYS A 532 12.54 -20.43 -7.49
N ARG A 533 12.76 -19.28 -6.84
CA ARG A 533 13.70 -19.11 -5.73
C ARG A 533 13.21 -19.79 -4.46
N GLU A 534 11.95 -19.61 -4.06
CA GLU A 534 11.34 -20.35 -2.93
C GLU A 534 11.48 -21.86 -3.12
N CYS A 535 11.23 -22.35 -4.33
CA CYS A 535 11.37 -23.77 -4.63
C CYS A 535 12.84 -24.26 -4.56
N SER A 536 13.82 -23.38 -4.82
CA SER A 536 15.25 -23.68 -4.73
C SER A 536 15.85 -23.53 -3.32
N SER A 537 15.30 -22.64 -2.49
CA SER A 537 15.73 -22.43 -1.10
C SER A 537 15.17 -23.49 -0.16
N ILE A 538 13.97 -24.01 -0.44
CA ILE A 538 13.32 -25.08 0.33
C ILE A 538 14.03 -26.43 0.12
N VAL A 539 14.74 -26.62 -1.00
CA VAL A 539 15.52 -27.85 -1.26
C VAL A 539 16.83 -27.53 -1.97
N SER A 540 17.87 -27.29 -1.18
CA SER A 540 19.25 -27.47 -1.65
C SER A 540 19.44 -28.95 -2.05
N TRP A 541 19.55 -29.23 -3.34
CA TRP A 541 19.83 -30.57 -3.87
C TRP A 541 21.14 -31.15 -3.33
N SER A 542 22.09 -30.30 -2.90
CA SER A 542 23.31 -30.74 -2.21
C SER A 542 23.03 -31.16 -0.77
N THR A 543 22.13 -30.48 -0.05
CA THR A 543 21.67 -30.90 1.29
C THR A 543 20.86 -32.19 1.23
N LEU A 544 20.04 -32.37 0.18
CA LEU A 544 19.25 -33.58 -0.03
C LEU A 544 20.11 -34.74 -0.54
N GLN A 545 21.12 -34.50 -1.39
CA GLN A 545 22.12 -35.53 -1.75
C GLN A 545 23.02 -35.90 -0.57
N THR A 546 23.40 -34.94 0.28
CA THR A 546 24.22 -35.22 1.47
C THR A 546 23.40 -35.98 2.52
N GLY A 547 22.14 -35.60 2.71
CA GLY A 547 21.18 -36.33 3.53
C GLY A 547 20.92 -37.74 3.02
N VAL A 548 20.66 -37.91 1.71
CA VAL A 548 20.45 -39.23 1.07
C VAL A 548 21.73 -40.08 1.07
N ARG A 549 22.92 -39.50 0.87
CA ARG A 549 24.21 -40.22 0.96
C ARG A 549 24.56 -40.61 2.41
N MET A 550 24.23 -39.79 3.40
CA MET A 550 24.33 -40.16 4.82
C MET A 550 23.32 -41.25 5.17
N LEU A 551 22.09 -41.17 4.65
CA LEU A 551 21.03 -42.16 4.84
C LEU A 551 21.39 -43.53 4.23
N ILE A 552 21.96 -43.58 3.02
CA ILE A 552 22.34 -44.85 2.35
C ILE A 552 23.50 -45.57 3.08
N ARG A 553 24.31 -44.85 3.86
CA ARG A 553 25.45 -45.42 4.59
C ARG A 553 25.09 -46.06 5.93
N GLU A 554 23.89 -45.80 6.47
CA GLU A 554 23.47 -46.27 7.81
C GLU A 554 22.07 -46.93 7.87
N VAL A 555 21.56 -47.56 6.81
CA VAL A 555 20.27 -48.28 6.93
C VAL A 555 20.45 -49.70 7.45
N ASN A 556 20.27 -49.85 8.76
CA ASN A 556 19.83 -51.11 9.36
C ASN A 556 18.33 -51.32 9.03
N SER A 557 17.98 -52.48 8.50
CA SER A 557 16.69 -52.82 7.86
C SER A 557 15.43 -52.58 8.71
N LYS A 558 15.59 -52.37 10.01
CA LYS A 558 14.48 -52.06 10.94
C LYS A 558 13.98 -50.61 10.88
N LYS A 559 14.74 -49.66 10.32
CA LYS A 559 14.34 -48.24 10.26
C LYS A 559 13.73 -47.82 8.91
N LEU A 560 13.79 -48.65 7.88
CA LEU A 560 13.26 -48.35 6.55
C LEU A 560 11.74 -48.11 6.54
N PHE A 561 11.00 -48.89 7.33
CA PHE A 561 9.54 -48.73 7.46
C PHE A 561 9.14 -47.48 8.27
N LEU A 562 9.98 -47.06 9.23
CA LEU A 562 9.78 -45.82 9.98
C LEU A 562 9.97 -44.59 9.06
N TRP A 563 10.92 -44.67 8.13
CA TRP A 563 11.17 -43.62 7.13
C TRP A 563 10.10 -43.56 6.04
N LEU A 564 9.52 -44.69 5.64
CA LEU A 564 8.36 -44.71 4.74
C LEU A 564 7.11 -44.13 5.39
N ALA A 565 6.90 -44.41 6.68
CA ALA A 565 5.82 -43.78 7.47
C ALA A 565 6.05 -42.28 7.66
N PHE A 566 7.28 -41.86 7.95
CA PHE A 566 7.66 -40.45 8.07
C PHE A 566 7.51 -39.68 6.75
N GLY A 567 7.91 -40.27 5.62
CA GLY A 567 7.71 -39.69 4.29
C GLY A 567 6.23 -39.56 3.89
N CYS A 568 5.38 -40.48 4.35
CA CYS A 568 3.92 -40.37 4.16
C CYS A 568 3.30 -39.30 5.08
N LEU A 569 3.81 -39.14 6.31
CA LEU A 569 3.37 -38.11 7.26
C LEU A 569 3.78 -36.69 6.79
N LEU A 570 5.00 -36.55 6.28
CA LEU A 570 5.52 -35.32 5.67
C LEU A 570 4.69 -34.90 4.45
N ARG A 571 4.19 -35.87 3.66
CA ARG A 571 3.29 -35.60 2.53
C ARG A 571 1.95 -35.01 2.97
N ASP A 572 1.41 -35.48 4.09
CA ASP A 572 0.08 -35.05 4.58
C ASP A 572 0.16 -33.75 5.42
N ILE A 573 1.33 -33.39 5.95
CA ILE A 573 1.54 -32.17 6.76
C ILE A 573 2.08 -30.98 5.93
N ILE A 574 2.94 -31.20 4.92
CA ILE A 574 3.71 -30.10 4.29
C ILE A 574 3.10 -29.54 3.00
N VAL A 575 2.11 -30.18 2.37
CA VAL A 575 1.60 -29.67 1.06
C VAL A 575 0.07 -29.57 0.99
N PRO A 576 -0.53 -28.47 1.49
CA PRO A 576 -1.95 -28.20 1.28
C PRO A 576 -2.31 -27.87 -0.19
N LYS A 577 -1.36 -27.30 -0.96
CA LYS A 577 -1.63 -26.72 -2.30
C LYS A 577 -1.56 -27.66 -3.50
N GLN A 578 -1.15 -28.93 -3.36
CA GLN A 578 -1.00 -29.86 -4.51
C GLN A 578 -1.83 -31.16 -4.42
N ARG A 579 -3.01 -31.14 -3.79
CA ARG A 579 -3.92 -32.32 -3.79
C ARG A 579 -4.38 -32.78 -5.18
N LYS A 580 -4.30 -31.95 -6.24
CA LYS A 580 -4.83 -32.29 -7.58
C LYS A 580 -3.91 -33.22 -8.42
N MET A 581 -2.62 -33.39 -8.07
CA MET A 581 -1.63 -34.03 -8.98
C MET A 581 -1.29 -35.51 -8.71
N ILE A 582 -1.68 -36.10 -7.58
CA ILE A 582 -1.41 -37.53 -7.30
C ILE A 582 -2.74 -38.26 -7.10
N LYS A 583 -3.39 -38.60 -8.22
CA LYS A 583 -4.64 -39.39 -8.24
C LYS A 583 -4.42 -40.91 -8.06
N SER A 584 -3.22 -41.37 -7.70
CA SER A 584 -2.95 -42.80 -7.58
C SER A 584 -3.50 -43.37 -6.27
N SER A 585 -4.65 -44.04 -6.36
CA SER A 585 -5.23 -44.88 -5.30
C SER A 585 -4.25 -45.93 -4.78
N SER A 586 -3.29 -46.36 -5.60
CA SER A 586 -2.22 -47.29 -5.24
C SER A 586 -1.27 -46.75 -4.18
N VAL A 587 -0.95 -45.45 -4.20
CA VAL A 587 -0.04 -44.82 -3.21
C VAL A 587 -0.74 -44.67 -1.85
N ARG A 588 -2.05 -44.43 -1.84
CA ARG A 588 -2.87 -44.44 -0.63
C ARG A 588 -2.95 -45.84 -0.02
N LEU A 589 -3.18 -46.85 -0.86
CA LEU A 589 -3.23 -48.25 -0.42
C LEU A 589 -1.89 -48.72 0.15
N LEU A 590 -0.76 -48.37 -0.48
CA LEU A 590 0.59 -48.69 0.00
C LEU A 590 0.89 -48.03 1.36
N GLY A 591 0.54 -46.74 1.52
CA GLY A 591 0.70 -46.04 2.80
C GLY A 591 -0.15 -46.64 3.92
N SER A 592 -1.42 -46.97 3.63
CA SER A 592 -2.31 -47.61 4.59
C SER A 592 -1.86 -49.03 4.96
N VAL A 593 -1.39 -49.83 4.00
CA VAL A 593 -0.88 -51.18 4.24
C VAL A 593 0.41 -51.15 5.07
N SER A 594 1.33 -50.21 4.80
CA SER A 594 2.55 -50.04 5.60
C SER A 594 2.26 -49.59 7.04
N LEU A 595 1.26 -48.72 7.26
CA LEU A 595 0.84 -48.31 8.59
C LEU A 595 0.19 -49.46 9.36
N VAL A 596 -0.66 -50.26 8.71
CA VAL A 596 -1.27 -51.46 9.31
C VAL A 596 -0.20 -52.48 9.69
N LEU A 597 0.75 -52.79 8.81
CA LEU A 597 1.84 -53.73 9.12
C LEU A 597 2.76 -53.24 10.25
N TYR A 598 3.00 -51.93 10.34
CA TYR A 598 3.78 -51.33 11.42
C TYR A 598 3.03 -51.39 12.76
N THR A 599 1.73 -51.07 12.77
CA THR A 599 0.89 -51.19 13.97
C THR A 599 0.71 -52.63 14.42
N MET A 600 0.58 -53.59 13.49
CA MET A 600 0.56 -55.02 13.83
C MET A 600 1.89 -55.50 14.42
N GLY A 601 3.02 -55.01 13.92
CA GLY A 601 4.35 -55.33 14.49
C GLY A 601 4.63 -54.68 15.84
N LEU A 602 3.99 -53.56 16.17
CA LEU A 602 4.03 -52.92 17.49
C LEU A 602 3.10 -53.61 18.50
N LEU A 603 1.94 -54.08 18.04
CA LEU A 603 0.93 -54.72 18.90
C LEU A 603 1.25 -56.19 19.21
N SER A 604 2.03 -56.88 18.39
CA SER A 604 2.27 -58.32 18.55
C SER A 604 3.38 -58.68 19.55
N GLY A 605 4.20 -57.73 20.03
CA GLY A 605 5.20 -57.94 21.10
C GLY A 605 6.32 -58.96 20.84
N GLU A 606 6.18 -59.87 19.86
CA GLU A 606 7.11 -60.97 19.59
C GLU A 606 7.61 -60.99 18.14
N ARG A 607 8.88 -61.36 18.01
CA ARG A 607 9.65 -61.47 16.76
C ARG A 607 9.22 -62.68 15.91
N ILE A 608 8.08 -62.64 15.22
CA ILE A 608 7.82 -63.60 14.13
C ILE A 608 7.19 -62.86 12.95
N TRP A 609 7.99 -62.61 11.91
CA TRP A 609 7.49 -62.23 10.60
C TRP A 609 6.77 -63.43 9.96
N PRO A 610 5.66 -63.24 9.23
CA PRO A 610 5.01 -64.33 8.54
C PRO A 610 5.93 -64.94 7.47
N PRO A 611 5.81 -66.24 7.17
CA PRO A 611 6.73 -66.94 6.28
C PRO A 611 6.75 -66.31 4.88
N PRO A 612 7.92 -66.31 4.18
CA PRO A 612 8.12 -65.64 2.88
C PRO A 612 7.11 -66.04 1.79
N SER A 613 6.49 -67.22 1.92
CA SER A 613 5.47 -67.73 1.01
C SER A 613 4.24 -66.84 0.92
N TYR A 614 3.80 -66.23 2.03
CA TYR A 614 2.64 -65.32 2.05
C TYR A 614 2.92 -63.98 1.37
N LEU A 615 4.14 -63.46 1.53
CA LEU A 615 4.59 -62.24 0.88
C LEU A 615 4.77 -62.44 -0.63
N GLN A 616 5.24 -63.60 -1.07
CA GLN A 616 5.33 -63.94 -2.49
C GLN A 616 3.96 -64.06 -3.16
N THR A 617 2.95 -64.64 -2.48
CA THR A 617 1.58 -64.70 -3.02
C THR A 617 0.94 -63.31 -3.11
N ALA A 618 1.16 -62.46 -2.09
CA ALA A 618 0.67 -61.08 -2.10
C ALA A 618 1.34 -60.22 -3.18
N PHE A 619 2.66 -60.33 -3.35
CA PHE A 619 3.39 -59.66 -4.44
C PHE A 619 2.99 -60.18 -5.82
N GLY A 620 2.71 -61.48 -5.96
CA GLY A 620 2.20 -62.07 -7.19
C GLY A 620 0.84 -61.49 -7.60
N PHE A 621 -0.07 -61.35 -6.63
CA PHE A 621 -1.41 -60.79 -6.86
C PHE A 621 -1.37 -59.28 -7.19
N LEU A 622 -0.48 -58.54 -6.53
CA LEU A 622 -0.23 -57.12 -6.80
C LEU A 622 0.39 -56.90 -8.19
N LYS A 623 1.35 -57.73 -8.59
CA LYS A 623 1.98 -57.68 -9.92
C LYS A 623 0.97 -57.98 -11.03
N GLN A 624 0.06 -58.95 -10.82
CA GLN A 624 -0.99 -59.28 -11.78
C GLN A 624 -1.98 -58.13 -11.97
N LYS A 625 -2.42 -57.48 -10.87
CA LYS A 625 -3.31 -56.31 -10.95
C LYS A 625 -2.64 -55.07 -11.52
N PHE A 626 -1.35 -54.87 -11.26
CA PHE A 626 -0.57 -53.76 -11.81
C PHE A 626 -0.37 -53.90 -13.32
N VAL A 627 -0.10 -55.12 -13.81
CA VAL A 627 -0.02 -55.40 -15.26
C VAL A 627 -1.39 -55.29 -15.95
N LEU A 628 -2.49 -55.63 -15.27
CA LEU A 628 -3.85 -55.44 -15.80
C LEU A 628 -4.24 -53.94 -15.87
N ALA A 629 -3.77 -53.14 -14.92
CA ALA A 629 -4.02 -51.70 -14.86
C ALA A 629 -3.16 -50.89 -15.83
N LEU A 630 -2.03 -51.42 -16.29
CA LEU A 630 -1.20 -50.82 -17.35
C LEU A 630 -1.68 -51.14 -18.77
N LYS A 631 -2.58 -52.13 -18.93
CA LYS A 631 -3.18 -52.51 -20.21
C LYS A 631 -4.55 -51.86 -20.50
N LYS A 632 -5.11 -51.15 -19.52
CA LYS A 632 -6.29 -50.29 -19.65
C LYS A 632 -5.84 -48.84 -19.62
#